data_AF-A0A1F5K7A6-F1
#
_entry.id   AF-A0A1F5K7A6-F1
#
_cell.length_a   1.000
_cell.length_b   1.000
_cell.length_c   1.000
_cell.angle_alpha   90.00
_cell.angle_beta   90.00
_cell.angle_gamma   90.00
#
_symmetry.space_group_name_H-M   'P 1'
#
loop_
_entity.id
_entity.type
_entity.pdbx_description
1 polymer ?
#
loop_
_entity_poly.entity_id
_entity_poly.type
_entity_poly.pdbx_seq_one_letter_code
_entity_poly.pdbx_strand_id
1 'polypeptide(L)'
;MEPVDDQENTQPTTENDNSDPKEYINRYLNSPDVKEKVEKRYQVARLIDPEVTKEDAYEAFLGTDEAKEALWVFYKNNRFIFNEQKLSPKVNFKLSQYLAKIESIKEKESLRRYDDNLDERIDDDRGRYAKHNKAAQQLVDEGIVPNTTLGRLMVHFMAISLGVDAPDPERDTRRRRLVAVVG
;
A
#
# COMPACT_ATOMS: atom_id res chain seq x y z
N MET A 1 8.00 -52.08 -26.59
CA MET A 1 8.25 -51.37 -25.32
C MET A 1 9.53 -50.60 -25.52
N GLU A 2 9.38 -49.32 -25.84
CA GLU A 2 10.47 -48.33 -25.82
C GLU A 2 9.98 -47.23 -24.87
N PRO A 3 10.82 -46.72 -23.96
CA PRO A 3 10.42 -45.60 -23.12
C PRO A 3 10.49 -44.33 -23.97
N VAL A 4 9.38 -43.59 -23.99
CA VAL A 4 9.31 -42.25 -24.56
C VAL A 4 9.99 -41.32 -23.56
N ASP A 5 11.01 -40.59 -24.03
CA ASP A 5 11.69 -39.54 -23.29
C ASP A 5 10.67 -38.54 -22.72
N ASP A 6 10.60 -38.48 -21.39
CA ASP A 6 9.96 -37.40 -20.65
C ASP A 6 10.76 -36.12 -20.93
N GLN A 7 10.32 -35.34 -21.91
CA GLN A 7 10.76 -33.96 -22.05
C GLN A 7 10.29 -33.22 -20.79
N GLU A 8 11.23 -32.98 -19.88
CA GLU A 8 11.12 -31.97 -18.83
C GLU A 8 10.72 -30.65 -19.48
N ASN A 9 9.42 -30.36 -19.42
CA ASN A 9 8.88 -29.03 -19.68
C ASN A 9 9.29 -28.15 -18.50
N THR A 10 10.54 -27.69 -18.48
CA THR A 10 10.99 -26.60 -17.62
C THR A 10 10.34 -25.30 -18.11
N GLN A 11 9.07 -25.10 -17.79
CA GLN A 11 8.50 -23.77 -17.71
C GLN A 11 9.27 -23.00 -16.63
N PRO A 12 9.74 -21.77 -16.90
CA PRO A 12 10.30 -20.94 -15.86
C PRO A 12 9.15 -20.53 -14.92
N THR A 13 9.08 -21.14 -13.74
CA THR A 13 8.32 -20.58 -12.63
C THR A 13 9.09 -19.36 -12.12
N THR A 14 8.88 -18.21 -12.74
CA THR A 14 9.13 -16.94 -12.06
C THR A 14 8.10 -16.85 -10.94
N GLU A 15 8.42 -17.45 -9.79
CA GLU A 15 7.73 -17.14 -8.54
C GLU A 15 7.85 -15.64 -8.35
N ASN A 16 6.74 -14.91 -8.52
CA ASN A 16 6.74 -13.47 -8.36
C ASN A 16 7.15 -13.13 -6.93
N ASP A 17 8.19 -12.31 -6.74
CA ASP A 17 8.66 -11.95 -5.40
C ASP A 17 7.70 -10.94 -4.77
N ASN A 18 6.76 -11.44 -3.96
CA ASN A 18 5.84 -10.62 -3.18
C ASN A 18 6.53 -9.90 -2.00
N SER A 19 7.85 -10.02 -1.84
CA SER A 19 8.58 -9.46 -0.70
C SER A 19 9.38 -8.21 -0.99
N ASP A 20 9.71 -7.96 -2.27
CA ASP A 20 10.32 -6.71 -2.69
C ASP A 20 9.23 -5.64 -2.92
N PRO A 21 9.22 -4.53 -2.16
CA PRO A 21 8.19 -3.51 -2.30
C PRO A 21 8.14 -2.85 -3.68
N LYS A 22 9.30 -2.71 -4.34
CA LYS A 22 9.40 -2.08 -5.66
C LYS A 22 8.86 -3.01 -6.73
N GLU A 23 9.24 -4.29 -6.68
CA GLU A 23 8.71 -5.31 -7.59
C GLU A 23 7.19 -5.47 -7.42
N TYR A 24 6.73 -5.49 -6.17
CA TYR A 24 5.33 -5.61 -5.84
C TYR A 24 4.49 -4.46 -6.41
N ILE A 25 4.95 -3.22 -6.24
CA ILE A 25 4.30 -2.04 -6.82
C ILE A 25 4.34 -2.09 -8.33
N ASN A 26 5.47 -2.44 -8.94
CA ASN A 26 5.56 -2.57 -10.40
C ASN A 26 4.56 -3.60 -10.93
N ARG A 27 4.34 -4.71 -10.23
CA ARG A 27 3.33 -5.71 -10.61
C ARG A 27 1.91 -5.17 -10.49
N TYR A 28 1.61 -4.43 -9.42
CA TYR A 28 0.32 -3.74 -9.30
C TYR A 28 0.11 -2.75 -10.46
N LEU A 29 1.08 -1.89 -10.72
CA LEU A 29 1.02 -0.87 -11.76
C LEU A 29 0.89 -1.46 -13.18
N ASN A 30 1.39 -2.68 -13.39
CA ASN A 30 1.28 -3.41 -14.65
C ASN A 30 0.14 -4.44 -14.68
N SER A 31 -0.70 -4.47 -13.65
CA SER A 31 -1.82 -5.41 -13.56
C SER A 31 -2.89 -5.11 -14.62
N PRO A 32 -3.63 -6.13 -15.09
CA PRO A 32 -4.72 -5.93 -16.06
C PRO A 32 -5.75 -4.89 -15.60
N ASP A 33 -6.09 -4.88 -14.31
CA ASP A 33 -7.07 -3.96 -13.72
C ASP A 33 -6.63 -2.49 -13.82
N VAL A 34 -5.36 -2.20 -13.51
CA VAL A 34 -4.80 -0.84 -13.64
C VAL A 34 -4.74 -0.43 -15.11
N LYS A 35 -4.28 -1.33 -15.99
CA LYS A 35 -4.20 -1.06 -17.43
C LYS A 35 -5.57 -0.71 -18.01
N GLU A 36 -6.62 -1.43 -17.64
CA GLU A 36 -7.98 -1.17 -18.09
C GLU A 36 -8.49 0.20 -17.60
N LYS A 37 -8.28 0.53 -16.31
CA LYS A 37 -8.69 1.82 -15.74
C LYS A 37 -8.00 3.00 -16.40
N VAL A 38 -6.69 2.90 -16.61
CA VAL A 38 -5.90 3.92 -17.30
C VAL A 38 -6.34 4.07 -18.75
N GLU A 39 -6.56 2.97 -19.47
CA GLU A 39 -7.03 3.00 -20.86
C GLU A 39 -8.41 3.67 -20.98
N LYS A 40 -9.36 3.32 -20.11
CA LYS A 40 -10.68 3.96 -20.08
C LYS A 40 -10.58 5.46 -19.81
N ARG A 41 -9.74 5.86 -18.86
CA ARG A 41 -9.51 7.28 -18.54
C ARG A 41 -8.88 8.02 -19.72
N TYR A 42 -7.89 7.42 -20.36
CA TYR A 42 -7.24 7.97 -21.55
C TYR A 42 -8.24 8.19 -22.69
N GLN A 43 -9.09 7.21 -22.98
CA GLN A 43 -10.13 7.32 -24.02
C GLN A 43 -11.10 8.47 -23.73
N VAL A 44 -11.56 8.61 -22.48
CA VAL A 44 -12.45 9.71 -22.09
C VAL A 44 -11.75 11.07 -22.18
N ALA A 45 -10.51 11.17 -21.70
CA ALA A 45 -9.75 12.42 -21.72
C ALA A 45 -9.50 12.90 -23.16
N ARG A 46 -9.20 12.00 -24.10
CA ARG A 46 -8.99 12.34 -25.51
C ARG A 46 -10.24 12.83 -26.25
N LEU A 47 -11.44 12.58 -25.74
CA LEU A 47 -12.67 13.18 -26.27
C LEU A 47 -12.77 14.67 -25.92
N ILE A 48 -12.08 15.11 -24.87
CA ILE A 48 -12.09 16.50 -24.39
C ILE A 48 -10.87 17.24 -24.94
N ASP A 49 -9.69 16.62 -24.84
CA ASP A 49 -8.42 17.16 -25.31
C ASP A 49 -7.63 16.08 -26.06
N PRO A 50 -7.54 16.16 -27.41
CA PRO A 50 -6.86 15.16 -28.23
C PRO A 50 -5.36 15.03 -27.99
N GLU A 51 -4.71 16.02 -27.36
CA GLU A 51 -3.26 16.02 -27.08
C GLU A 51 -2.89 15.23 -25.82
N VAL A 52 -3.87 14.89 -24.97
CA VAL A 52 -3.65 14.07 -23.77
C VAL A 52 -2.98 12.75 -24.13
N THR A 53 -1.89 12.46 -23.44
CA THR A 53 -1.11 11.22 -23.60
C THR A 53 -1.60 10.12 -22.66
N LYS A 54 -1.14 8.88 -22.88
CA LYS A 54 -1.44 7.78 -21.95
C LYS A 54 -0.73 7.98 -20.61
N GLU A 55 0.45 8.58 -20.65
CA GLU A 55 1.24 8.95 -19.49
C GLU A 55 0.49 9.98 -18.63
N ASP A 56 -0.15 10.98 -19.22
CA ASP A 56 -0.98 11.95 -18.48
C ASP A 56 -2.17 11.27 -17.78
N ALA A 57 -2.85 10.37 -18.49
CA ALA A 57 -3.96 9.62 -17.93
C ALA A 57 -3.52 8.69 -16.79
N TYR A 58 -2.31 8.13 -16.91
CA TYR A 58 -1.67 7.28 -15.91
C TYR A 58 -1.32 8.08 -14.64
N GLU A 59 -0.61 9.18 -14.77
CA GLU A 59 -0.27 10.07 -13.64
C GLU A 59 -1.53 10.59 -12.95
N ALA A 60 -2.54 11.00 -13.73
CA ALA A 60 -3.83 11.39 -13.20
C ALA A 60 -4.51 10.26 -12.43
N PHE A 61 -4.44 9.00 -12.90
CA PHE A 61 -4.99 7.84 -12.20
C PHE A 61 -4.30 7.61 -10.86
N LEU A 62 -2.97 7.65 -10.82
CA LEU A 62 -2.19 7.42 -9.60
C LEU A 62 -2.53 8.39 -8.45
N GLY A 63 -3.05 9.58 -8.78
CA GLY A 63 -3.51 10.57 -7.82
C GLY A 63 -4.90 10.33 -7.22
N THR A 64 -5.60 9.26 -7.59
CA THR A 64 -7.01 9.04 -7.21
C THR A 64 -7.21 8.05 -6.07
N ASP A 65 -8.38 8.13 -5.42
CA ASP A 65 -8.86 7.09 -4.51
C ASP A 65 -9.08 5.75 -5.22
N GLU A 66 -9.41 5.75 -6.52
CA GLU A 66 -9.56 4.53 -7.32
C GLU A 66 -8.24 3.75 -7.43
N ALA A 67 -7.10 4.43 -7.58
CA ALA A 67 -5.79 3.78 -7.57
C ALA A 67 -5.50 3.13 -6.21
N LYS A 68 -5.82 3.83 -5.12
CA LYS A 68 -5.69 3.29 -3.76
C LYS A 68 -6.56 2.05 -3.56
N GLU A 69 -7.81 2.08 -4.00
CA GLU A 69 -8.73 0.94 -3.93
C GLU A 69 -8.24 -0.25 -4.77
N ALA A 70 -7.77 0.01 -6.00
CA ALA A 70 -7.20 -1.01 -6.86
C ALA A 70 -5.98 -1.69 -6.23
N LEU A 71 -5.09 -0.94 -5.58
CA LEU A 71 -3.94 -1.50 -4.86
C LEU A 71 -4.39 -2.37 -3.67
N TRP A 72 -5.44 -1.97 -2.94
CA TRP A 72 -6.00 -2.77 -1.87
C TRP A 72 -6.61 -4.10 -2.37
N VAL A 73 -7.33 -4.06 -3.49
CA VAL A 73 -7.85 -5.26 -4.15
C VAL A 73 -6.72 -6.16 -4.63
N PHE A 74 -5.69 -5.58 -5.26
CA PHE A 74 -4.49 -6.31 -5.68
C PHE A 74 -3.85 -7.04 -4.51
N TYR A 75 -3.71 -6.37 -3.36
CA TYR A 75 -3.17 -6.96 -2.13
C TYR A 75 -3.97 -8.12 -1.57
N LYS A 76 -5.31 -8.07 -1.62
CA LYS A 76 -6.14 -9.19 -1.19
C LYS A 76 -5.86 -10.47 -1.98
N ASN A 77 -5.58 -10.33 -3.27
CA ASN A 77 -5.33 -11.43 -4.19
C ASN A 77 -3.84 -11.81 -4.29
N ASN A 78 -2.94 -10.90 -3.95
CA ASN A 78 -1.49 -11.06 -4.00
C ASN A 78 -0.90 -10.53 -2.70
N ARG A 79 -0.95 -11.30 -1.62
CA ARG A 79 -0.49 -10.81 -0.31
C ARG A 79 0.98 -10.43 -0.35
N PHE A 80 1.27 -9.20 0.08
CA PHE A 80 2.63 -8.73 0.29
C PHE A 80 3.24 -9.42 1.52
N ILE A 81 4.48 -9.88 1.42
CA ILE A 81 5.21 -10.54 2.52
C ILE A 81 6.46 -9.72 2.80
N PHE A 82 6.49 -8.98 3.90
CA PHE A 82 7.58 -8.06 4.17
C PHE A 82 8.93 -8.77 4.36
N ASN A 83 9.94 -8.33 3.61
CA ASN A 83 11.35 -8.68 3.81
C ASN A 83 12.18 -7.40 4.02
N GLU A 84 12.69 -7.21 5.23
CA GLU A 84 13.48 -6.03 5.60
C GLU A 84 14.78 -5.86 4.80
N GLN A 85 15.34 -6.96 4.29
CA GLN A 85 16.59 -6.95 3.52
C GLN A 85 16.44 -6.31 2.14
N LYS A 86 15.19 -6.18 1.66
CA LYS A 86 14.85 -5.53 0.39
C LYS A 86 14.74 -4.00 0.52
N LEU A 87 14.87 -3.47 1.74
CA LEU A 87 14.79 -2.05 2.01
C LEU A 87 16.14 -1.46 2.37
N SER A 88 16.32 -0.18 2.02
CA SER A 88 17.48 0.56 2.47
C SER A 88 17.44 0.78 3.99
N PRO A 89 18.60 1.01 4.63
CA PRO A 89 18.65 1.36 6.05
C PRO A 89 17.81 2.61 6.41
N LYS A 90 17.66 3.56 5.47
CA LYS A 90 16.87 4.78 5.68
C LYS A 90 15.37 4.46 5.74
N VAL A 91 14.87 3.67 4.80
CA VAL A 91 13.47 3.22 4.82
C VAL A 91 13.21 2.40 6.08
N ASN A 92 14.08 1.43 6.38
CA ASN A 92 13.94 0.58 7.58
C ASN A 92 13.89 1.42 8.87
N PHE A 93 14.72 2.47 8.98
CA PHE A 93 14.67 3.38 10.11
C PHE A 93 13.35 4.16 10.21
N LYS A 94 12.80 4.66 9.10
CA LYS A 94 11.50 5.37 9.14
C LYS A 94 10.35 4.42 9.46
N LEU A 95 10.39 3.22 8.89
CA LEU A 95 9.41 2.16 9.16
C LEU A 95 9.42 1.76 10.63
N SER A 96 10.60 1.51 11.22
CA SER A 96 10.70 1.12 12.63
C SER A 96 10.15 2.20 13.58
N GLN A 97 10.36 3.49 13.27
CA GLN A 97 9.76 4.57 14.05
C GLN A 97 8.23 4.60 13.98
N TYR A 98 7.65 4.19 12.84
CA TYR A 98 6.21 4.06 12.69
C TYR A 98 5.67 2.84 13.45
N LEU A 99 6.33 1.69 13.31
CA LEU A 99 5.96 0.44 14.00
C LEU A 99 6.01 0.62 15.53
N ALA A 100 7.09 1.18 16.06
CA ALA A 100 7.23 1.47 17.49
C ALA A 100 6.13 2.41 18.01
N LYS A 101 5.64 3.34 17.17
CA LYS A 101 4.51 4.20 17.56
C LYS A 101 3.20 3.43 17.63
N ILE A 102 2.96 2.48 16.71
CA ILE A 102 1.78 1.60 16.77
C ILE A 102 1.81 0.75 18.04
N GLU A 103 2.95 0.12 18.34
CA GLU A 103 3.12 -0.70 19.54
C GLU A 103 2.91 0.10 20.82
N SER A 104 3.50 1.30 20.89
CA SER A 104 3.30 2.21 22.03
C SER A 104 1.82 2.57 22.24
N ILE A 105 1.06 2.81 21.16
CA ILE A 105 -0.39 3.08 21.27
C ILE A 105 -1.13 1.84 21.78
N LYS A 106 -0.85 0.66 21.21
CA LYS A 106 -1.47 -0.61 21.63
C LYS A 106 -1.19 -0.92 23.10
N GLU A 107 0.03 -0.68 23.56
CA GLU A 107 0.40 -0.86 24.97
C GLU A 107 -0.44 0.05 25.87
N LYS A 108 -0.55 1.34 25.54
CA LYS A 108 -1.40 2.29 26.29
C LYS A 108 -2.88 1.88 26.31
N GLU A 109 -3.42 1.45 25.17
CA GLU A 109 -4.79 0.94 25.04
C GLU A 109 -5.02 -0.28 25.96
N SER A 110 -4.06 -1.20 26.02
CA SER A 110 -4.17 -2.41 26.85
C SER A 110 -4.21 -2.12 28.36
N LEU A 111 -3.63 -0.99 28.79
CA LEU A 111 -3.54 -0.59 30.19
C LEU A 111 -4.82 0.07 30.75
N ARG A 112 -5.93 0.11 29.98
CA ARG A 112 -7.23 0.72 30.36
C ARG A 112 -7.15 2.19 30.84
N ARG A 113 -6.05 2.89 30.55
CA ARG A 113 -5.86 4.32 30.84
C ARG A 113 -6.15 5.21 29.65
N TYR A 114 -6.52 4.62 28.52
CA TYR A 114 -6.62 5.31 27.24
C TYR A 114 -8.03 5.81 26.92
N ASP A 115 -9.07 5.21 27.51
CA ASP A 115 -10.46 5.60 27.22
C ASP A 115 -10.84 6.97 27.81
N ASP A 116 -10.14 7.43 28.85
CA ASP A 116 -10.53 8.65 29.59
C ASP A 116 -9.82 9.94 29.12
N ASN A 117 -8.83 9.86 28.21
CA ASN A 117 -8.03 11.03 27.78
C ASN A 117 -8.07 11.25 26.26
N LEU A 118 -9.08 11.99 25.80
CA LEU A 118 -9.29 12.29 24.38
C LEU A 118 -8.11 13.05 23.74
N ASP A 119 -7.49 13.99 24.47
CA ASP A 119 -6.39 14.79 23.94
C ASP A 119 -5.15 13.93 23.67
N GLU A 120 -4.85 12.99 24.57
CA GLU A 120 -3.75 12.05 24.38
C GLU A 120 -3.99 11.14 23.15
N ARG A 121 -5.23 10.70 22.92
CA ARG A 121 -5.60 9.92 21.73
C ARG A 121 -5.38 10.71 20.45
N ILE A 122 -5.79 11.98 20.43
CA ILE A 122 -5.61 12.86 19.28
C ILE A 122 -4.12 13.05 18.97
N ASP A 123 -3.31 13.29 19.99
CA ASP A 123 -1.87 13.49 19.83
C ASP A 123 -1.14 12.22 19.40
N ASP A 124 -1.55 11.06 19.92
CA ASP A 124 -1.03 9.78 19.49
C ASP A 124 -1.42 9.46 18.03
N ASP A 125 -2.65 9.76 17.63
CA ASP A 125 -3.11 9.62 16.24
C ASP A 125 -2.33 10.54 15.29
N ARG A 126 -2.12 11.80 15.67
CA ARG A 126 -1.27 12.75 14.94
C ARG A 126 0.16 12.24 14.83
N GLY A 127 0.71 11.75 15.93
CA GLY A 127 2.06 11.18 15.98
C GLY A 127 2.21 9.96 15.07
N ARG A 128 1.24 9.04 15.11
CA ARG A 128 1.18 7.86 14.22
C ARG A 128 1.10 8.28 12.76
N TYR A 129 0.20 9.21 12.44
CA TYR A 129 0.03 9.74 11.08
C TYR A 129 1.31 10.40 10.56
N ALA A 130 1.98 11.22 11.38
CA ALA A 130 3.23 11.87 11.00
C ALA A 130 4.34 10.86 10.72
N LYS A 131 4.45 9.78 11.51
CA LYS A 131 5.44 8.72 11.29
C LYS A 131 5.11 7.89 10.05
N HIS A 132 3.83 7.58 9.84
CA HIS A 132 3.35 6.88 8.64
C HIS A 132 3.69 7.65 7.36
N ASN A 133 3.42 8.96 7.35
CA ASN A 133 3.75 9.82 6.22
C ASN A 133 5.27 9.89 5.98
N LYS A 134 6.09 9.96 7.02
CA LYS A 134 7.56 9.98 6.88
C LYS A 134 8.10 8.69 6.26
N ALA A 135 7.56 7.54 6.67
CA ALA A 135 7.93 6.26 6.07
C ALA A 135 7.47 6.18 4.60
N ALA A 136 6.24 6.60 4.31
CA ALA A 136 5.71 6.63 2.96
C ALA A 136 6.51 7.57 2.04
N GLN A 137 6.87 8.76 2.51
CA GLN A 137 7.67 9.71 1.75
C GLN A 137 9.06 9.15 1.45
N GLN A 138 9.68 8.46 2.41
CA GLN A 138 10.99 7.84 2.17
C GLN A 138 10.94 6.78 1.05
N LEU A 139 9.82 6.04 0.90
CA LEU A 139 9.63 5.12 -0.23
C LEU A 139 9.54 5.87 -1.57
N VAL A 140 8.92 7.05 -1.58
CA VAL A 140 8.84 7.91 -2.78
C VAL A 140 10.22 8.44 -3.14
N ASP A 141 10.94 8.99 -2.17
CA ASP A 141 12.26 9.59 -2.36
C ASP A 141 13.29 8.58 -2.90
N GLU A 142 13.10 7.29 -2.61
CA GLU A 142 13.93 6.19 -3.11
C GLU A 142 13.39 5.51 -4.39
N GLY A 143 12.29 6.02 -4.96
CA GLY A 143 11.72 5.50 -6.20
C GLY A 143 11.17 4.08 -6.08
N ILE A 144 10.72 3.69 -4.89
CA ILE A 144 10.05 2.40 -4.63
C ILE A 144 8.57 2.49 -4.99
N VAL A 145 7.94 3.64 -4.70
CA VAL A 145 6.55 3.95 -5.03
C VAL A 145 6.49 5.29 -5.78
N PRO A 146 5.52 5.49 -6.67
CA PRO A 146 5.44 6.72 -7.46
C PRO A 146 4.92 7.92 -6.66
N ASN A 147 4.15 7.70 -5.60
CA ASN A 147 3.60 8.79 -4.78
C ASN A 147 3.32 8.38 -3.33
N THR A 148 3.10 9.37 -2.47
CA THR A 148 2.90 9.19 -1.03
C THR A 148 1.60 8.46 -0.69
N THR A 149 0.60 8.45 -1.58
CA THR A 149 -0.64 7.70 -1.37
C THR A 149 -0.41 6.20 -1.46
N LEU A 150 0.25 5.74 -2.52
CA LEU A 150 0.65 4.33 -2.65
C LEU A 150 1.73 3.97 -1.61
N GLY A 151 2.64 4.90 -1.30
CA GLY A 151 3.61 4.72 -0.22
C GLY A 151 2.97 4.45 1.14
N ARG A 152 1.89 5.17 1.48
CA ARG A 152 1.15 4.94 2.73
C ARG A 152 0.53 3.54 2.76
N LEU A 153 -0.04 3.08 1.65
CA LEU A 153 -0.59 1.73 1.58
C LEU A 153 0.51 0.67 1.70
N MET A 154 1.65 0.83 1.04
CA MET A 154 2.76 -0.11 1.17
C MET A 154 3.30 -0.19 2.60
N VAL A 155 3.49 0.94 3.27
CA VAL A 155 3.89 0.94 4.69
C VAL A 155 2.86 0.22 5.56
N HIS A 156 1.56 0.40 5.28
CA HIS A 156 0.51 -0.31 6.00
C HIS A 156 0.55 -1.83 5.72
N PHE A 157 0.80 -2.26 4.47
CA PHE A 157 0.99 -3.67 4.14
C PHE A 157 2.21 -4.29 4.83
N MET A 158 3.32 -3.55 4.96
CA MET A 158 4.49 -3.99 5.73
C MET A 158 4.10 -4.22 7.20
N ALA A 159 3.38 -3.28 7.80
CA ALA A 159 2.92 -3.40 9.19
C ALA A 159 1.94 -4.57 9.39
N ILE A 160 1.04 -4.81 8.42
CA ILE A 160 0.16 -5.99 8.42
C ILE A 160 0.96 -7.29 8.31
N SER A 161 1.94 -7.34 7.41
CA SER A 161 2.79 -8.53 7.22
C SER A 161 3.59 -8.88 8.48
N LEU A 162 3.91 -7.89 9.31
CA LEU A 162 4.59 -8.06 10.60
C LEU A 162 3.62 -8.37 11.75
N GLY A 163 2.30 -8.40 11.52
CA GLY A 163 1.28 -8.59 12.56
C GLY A 163 1.10 -7.39 13.50
N VAL A 164 1.74 -6.26 13.20
CA VAL A 164 1.67 -5.03 14.01
C VAL A 164 0.43 -4.21 13.65
N ASP A 165 -0.16 -4.42 12.48
CA ASP A 165 -1.41 -3.79 12.06
C ASP A 165 -2.38 -4.83 11.49
N ALA A 166 -3.66 -4.49 11.37
CA ALA A 166 -4.68 -5.38 10.83
C ALA A 166 -5.12 -4.93 9.42
N PRO A 167 -5.39 -5.86 8.49
CA PRO A 167 -6.11 -5.52 7.28
C PRO A 167 -7.51 -5.07 7.71
N ASP A 168 -7.85 -3.80 7.48
CA ASP A 168 -9.01 -3.22 8.13
C ASP A 168 -10.22 -3.09 7.19
N PRO A 169 -11.17 -4.04 7.20
CA PRO A 169 -12.46 -3.87 6.53
C PRO A 169 -13.43 -2.95 7.30
N GLU A 170 -13.16 -2.59 8.56
CA GLU A 170 -14.09 -1.88 9.44
C GLU A 170 -13.71 -0.41 9.73
N ARG A 171 -12.46 0.02 9.52
CA ARG A 171 -12.01 1.42 9.70
C ARG A 171 -12.77 2.36 8.80
N ASP A 172 -13.02 1.96 7.56
CA ASP A 172 -13.76 2.79 6.62
C ASP A 172 -15.19 2.99 7.10
N THR A 173 -15.82 1.93 7.63
CA THR A 173 -17.16 1.99 8.21
C THR A 173 -17.19 2.84 9.49
N ARG A 174 -16.19 2.71 10.37
CA ARG A 174 -16.08 3.52 11.61
C ARG A 174 -15.70 4.98 11.35
N ARG A 175 -14.83 5.29 10.38
CA ARG A 175 -14.52 6.67 9.97
C ARG A 175 -15.71 7.35 9.30
N ARG A 176 -16.44 6.66 8.40
CA ARG A 176 -17.67 7.22 7.81
C ARG A 176 -18.72 7.52 8.88
N ARG A 177 -18.86 6.66 9.90
CA ARG A 177 -19.74 6.94 11.05
C ARG A 177 -19.28 8.12 11.89
N LEU A 178 -17.98 8.26 12.17
CA LEU A 178 -17.45 9.38 12.95
C LEU A 178 -17.57 10.72 12.21
N VAL A 179 -17.40 10.75 10.88
CA VAL A 179 -17.60 11.97 10.07
C VAL A 179 -19.08 12.34 9.98
N ALA A 180 -19.99 11.37 9.89
CA ALA A 180 -21.43 11.61 9.83
C ALA A 180 -22.06 12.08 11.17
N VAL A 181 -21.33 11.98 12.29
CA VAL A 181 -21.79 12.46 13.61
C VAL A 181 -21.26 13.88 13.91
N VAL A 182 -20.30 14.37 13.12
CA VAL A 182 -19.66 15.69 13.32
C VAL A 182 -20.06 16.70 12.22
N GLY A 183 -20.86 16.28 11.23
CA GLY A 183 -21.49 17.16 10.23
C GLY A 183 -22.97 17.36 10.52
#